data_AF-A0A961YKY7-F1
#
_entry.id   AF-A0A961YKY7-F1
#
_cell.length_a   1.000
_cell.length_b   1.000
_cell.length_c   1.000
_cell.angle_alpha   90.00
_cell.angle_beta   90.00
_cell.angle_gamma   90.00
#
_symmetry.space_group_name_H-M   'P 1'
#
loop_
_entity.id
_entity.type
_entity.pdbx_description
1 polymer ?
#
loop_
_entity_poly.entity_id
_entity_poly.type
_entity_poly.pdbx_seq_one_letter_code
_entity_poly.pdbx_strand_id
1 'polypeptide(L)'
;LQQALKFELLIPLHSTEKPTACMSFNYHREHFGETWDIIDQTGAPAHTACVAFGMDRLAVAMFWTHGLDVDKWPPAVRETLRF
;
A
#
# COMPACT_ATOMS: atom_id res chain seq x y z
N LEU A 1 17.24 -0.25 -18.23
CA LEU A 1 16.51 0.46 -17.16
C LEU A 1 15.48 -0.50 -16.59
N GLN A 2 15.64 -0.91 -15.33
CA GLN A 2 14.67 -1.79 -14.66
C GLN A 2 13.37 -1.00 -14.46
N GLN A 3 12.24 -1.51 -14.96
CA GLN A 3 10.96 -0.82 -14.83
C GLN A 3 10.48 -0.89 -13.37
N ALA A 4 10.20 0.26 -12.75
CA ALA A 4 9.69 0.36 -11.38
C ALA A 4 8.18 0.06 -11.33
N LEU A 5 7.80 -1.19 -11.64
CA LEU A 5 6.40 -1.64 -11.72
C LEU A 5 5.75 -1.86 -10.36
N LYS A 6 6.53 -1.86 -9.28
CA LYS A 6 6.06 -2.01 -7.91
C LYS A 6 6.73 -0.97 -7.03
N PHE A 7 5.91 -0.18 -6.34
CA PHE A 7 6.33 0.74 -5.30
C PHE A 7 5.75 0.30 -3.96
N GLU A 8 6.51 0.42 -2.88
CA GLU A 8 6.09 0.02 -1.54
C GLU A 8 6.23 1.17 -0.54
N LEU A 9 5.25 1.33 0.35
CA LEU A 9 5.37 2.15 1.56
C LEU A 9 5.90 1.27 2.68
N LEU A 10 7.14 1.53 3.10
CA LEU A 10 7.88 0.75 4.07
C LEU A 10 7.83 1.41 5.45
N ILE A 11 7.41 0.67 6.48
CA ILE A 11 7.42 1.12 7.89
C ILE A 11 8.47 0.32 8.67
N PRO A 12 9.41 0.98 9.39
CA PRO A 12 10.39 0.29 10.22
C PRO A 12 9.75 -0.16 11.53
N LEU A 13 9.26 -1.40 11.56
CA LEU A 13 8.71 -2.02 12.78
C LEU A 13 9.85 -2.57 13.63
N HIS A 14 10.26 -3.82 13.37
CA HIS A 14 11.32 -4.51 14.12
C HIS A 14 12.75 -4.06 13.73
N SER A 15 12.96 -3.58 12.51
CA SER A 15 14.28 -3.19 12.00
C SER A 15 14.15 -2.05 10.98
N THR A 16 15.11 -1.14 11.03
CA THR A 16 15.28 -0.08 10.03
C THR A 16 15.97 -0.59 8.78
N GLU A 17 16.85 -1.60 8.88
CA GLU A 17 17.51 -2.23 7.73
C GLU A 17 16.58 -3.16 6.94
N LYS A 18 15.56 -3.71 7.61
CA LYS A 18 14.54 -4.60 7.01
C LYS A 18 13.12 -4.10 7.35
N PRO A 19 12.70 -2.98 6.75
CA PRO A 19 11.38 -2.42 7.04
C PRO A 19 10.27 -3.28 6.41
N THR A 20 9.04 -3.09 6.88
CA THR A 20 7.87 -3.86 6.45
C THR A 20 7.03 -3.07 5.45
N ALA A 21 6.78 -3.65 4.27
CA ALA A 21 5.84 -3.07 3.30
C ALA A 21 4.40 -3.14 3.84
N CYS A 22 3.81 -1.97 4.11
CA CYS A 22 2.44 -1.86 4.63
C CYS A 22 1.45 -1.41 3.55
N MET A 23 1.93 -0.81 2.47
CA MET A 23 1.14 -0.51 1.27
C MET A 23 1.97 -0.77 0.01
N SER A 24 1.32 -1.01 -1.13
CA SER A 24 2.01 -1.06 -2.42
C SER A 24 1.17 -0.49 -3.55
N PHE A 25 1.84 0.02 -4.58
CA PHE A 25 1.27 0.37 -5.87
C PHE A 25 1.88 -0.54 -6.92
N ASN A 26 1.04 -1.26 -7.66
CA ASN A 26 1.49 -2.25 -8.63
C ASN A 26 0.92 -1.85 -9.99
N TYR A 27 1.82 -1.62 -10.95
CA TYR A 27 1.47 -1.37 -12.34
C TYR A 27 1.69 -2.64 -13.13
N HIS A 28 0.59 -3.30 -13.51
CA HIS A 28 0.62 -4.59 -14.20
C HIS A 28 0.72 -4.43 -15.72
N ARG A 29 0.63 -3.18 -16.20
CA ARG A 29 0.56 -2.85 -17.62
C ARG A 29 -0.53 -3.68 -18.32
N GLU A 30 -0.26 -4.17 -19.53
CA GLU A 30 -1.15 -4.96 -20.37
C GLU A 30 -1.46 -6.37 -19.84
N HIS A 31 -0.74 -6.90 -18.83
CA HIS A 31 -0.85 -8.31 -18.41
C HIS A 31 -2.29 -8.76 -18.15
N PHE A 32 -3.05 -8.00 -17.36
CA PHE A 32 -4.45 -8.32 -17.08
C PHE A 32 -5.40 -7.90 -18.22
N GLY A 33 -5.00 -6.97 -19.08
CA GLY A 33 -5.76 -6.63 -20.28
C GLY A 33 -5.73 -7.78 -21.30
N GLU A 34 -4.55 -8.33 -21.57
CA GLU A 34 -4.36 -9.49 -22.46
C GLU A 34 -5.01 -10.76 -21.89
N THR A 35 -4.85 -11.00 -20.59
CA THR A 35 -5.38 -12.22 -19.94
C THR A 35 -6.91 -12.30 -20.01
N TRP A 36 -7.59 -11.16 -19.95
CA TRP A 36 -9.04 -11.08 -19.82
C TRP A 36 -9.73 -10.39 -21.01
N ASP A 37 -9.01 -10.19 -22.12
CA ASP A 37 -9.51 -9.52 -23.33
C ASP A 37 -10.16 -8.16 -23.06
N ILE A 38 -9.52 -7.36 -22.20
CA ILE A 38 -9.97 -6.01 -21.86
C ILE A 38 -9.32 -5.04 -22.85
N ILE A 39 -10.14 -4.38 -23.67
CA ILE A 39 -9.67 -3.47 -24.71
C ILE A 39 -9.99 -2.02 -24.32
N ASP A 40 -9.02 -1.12 -24.48
CA ASP A 40 -9.20 0.30 -24.25
C ASP A 40 -9.87 1.03 -25.43
N GLN A 41 -10.15 2.32 -25.25
CA GLN A 41 -10.80 3.15 -26.27
C GLN A 41 -10.01 3.31 -27.59
N THR A 42 -8.72 2.94 -27.61
CA THR A 42 -7.87 2.97 -28.81
C THR A 42 -7.81 1.63 -29.53
N GLY A 43 -8.41 0.57 -28.96
CA GLY A 43 -8.34 -0.78 -29.50
C GLY A 43 -7.14 -1.59 -29.01
N ALA A 44 -6.36 -1.08 -28.05
CA ALA A 44 -5.21 -1.78 -27.48
C ALA A 44 -5.59 -2.55 -26.20
N PRO A 45 -4.84 -3.60 -25.81
CA PRO A 45 -5.01 -4.24 -24.51
C PRO A 45 -4.89 -3.22 -23.37
N ALA A 46 -5.90 -3.18 -22.50
CA ALA A 46 -5.98 -2.20 -21.44
C ALA A 46 -4.87 -2.40 -20.41
N HIS A 47 -4.24 -1.29 -20.00
CA HIS A 47 -3.30 -1.30 -18.89
C HIS A 47 -4.05 -1.26 -17.55
N THR A 48 -3.55 -1.99 -16.56
CA THR A 48 -4.16 -2.05 -15.22
C THR A 48 -3.15 -1.72 -14.13
N ALA A 49 -3.64 -1.20 -13.01
CA ALA A 49 -2.86 -0.93 -11.81
C ALA A 49 -3.71 -1.14 -10.56
N CYS A 50 -3.07 -1.40 -9.42
CA CYS A 50 -3.74 -1.42 -8.13
C CYS A 50 -2.95 -0.68 -7.06
N VAL A 51 -3.67 -0.23 -6.03
CA VAL A 51 -3.11 0.13 -4.74
C VAL A 51 -3.60 -0.89 -3.72
N ALA A 52 -2.69 -1.39 -2.89
CA ALA A 52 -2.99 -2.35 -1.85
C ALA A 52 -2.61 -1.79 -0.48
N PHE A 53 -3.55 -1.86 0.46
CA PHE A 53 -3.37 -1.50 1.87
C PHE A 53 -3.37 -2.79 2.69
N GLY A 54 -2.23 -3.12 3.30
CA GLY A 54 -2.14 -4.26 4.20
C GLY A 54 -2.76 -3.90 5.55
N MET A 55 -4.08 -4.04 5.68
CA MET A 55 -4.83 -3.56 6.84
C MET A 55 -4.26 -4.04 8.18
N ASP A 56 -3.95 -5.33 8.32
CA ASP A 56 -3.35 -5.87 9.54
C ASP A 56 -1.93 -5.35 9.78
N ARG A 57 -1.13 -5.17 8.71
CA ARG A 57 0.21 -4.58 8.83
C ARG A 57 0.14 -3.13 9.29
N LEU A 58 -0.83 -2.37 8.78
CA LEU A 58 -1.07 -0.99 9.20
C LEU A 58 -1.57 -0.94 10.64
N ALA A 59 -2.50 -1.80 11.04
CA ALA A 59 -2.96 -1.87 12.43
C ALA A 59 -1.79 -2.17 13.39
N VAL A 60 -0.96 -3.17 13.08
CA VAL A 60 0.25 -3.48 13.86
C VAL A 60 1.22 -2.30 13.87
N ALA A 61 1.42 -1.63 12.75
CA ALA A 61 2.27 -0.45 12.67
C ALA A 61 1.78 0.69 13.57
N MET A 62 0.47 0.94 13.60
CA MET A 62 -0.12 1.97 14.46
C MET A 62 0.14 1.69 15.94
N PHE A 63 -0.10 0.45 16.39
CA PHE A 63 0.18 0.06 17.78
C PHE A 63 1.69 0.05 18.09
N TRP A 64 2.52 -0.35 17.14
CA TRP A 64 3.98 -0.33 17.30
C TRP A 64 4.50 1.10 17.49
N THR A 65 3.99 2.05 16.72
CA THR A 65 4.43 3.46 16.75
C THR A 65 3.83 4.24 17.91
N HIS A 66 2.57 3.99 18.29
CA HIS A 66 1.85 4.83 19.26
C HIS A 66 1.53 4.14 20.59
N GLY A 67 1.80 2.84 20.71
CA GLY A 67 1.47 2.03 21.89
C GLY A 67 0.02 1.53 21.91
N LEU A 68 -0.31 0.71 22.92
CA LEU A 68 -1.63 0.07 23.04
C LEU A 68 -2.71 0.96 23.69
N ASP A 69 -2.30 2.07 24.31
CA ASP A 69 -3.21 3.01 24.99
C ASP A 69 -3.60 4.13 24.01
N VAL A 70 -4.76 3.96 23.35
CA VAL A 70 -5.25 4.86 22.30
C VAL A 70 -5.47 6.29 22.79
N ASP A 71 -5.81 6.47 24.07
CA ASP A 71 -6.01 7.81 24.66
C ASP A 71 -4.70 8.61 24.69
N LYS A 72 -3.54 7.94 24.67
CA LYS A 72 -2.21 8.56 24.65
C LYS A 72 -1.66 8.80 23.25
N TRP A 73 -2.37 8.40 22.19
CA TRP A 73 -1.91 8.64 20.82
C TRP A 73 -1.87 10.14 20.50
N PRO A 74 -1.04 10.59 19.53
CA PRO A 74 -0.97 11.99 19.15
C PRO A 74 -2.36 12.55 18.78
N PRO A 75 -2.73 13.78 19.22
CA PRO A 75 -4.07 14.33 19.00
C PRO A 75 -4.53 14.28 17.54
N ALA A 76 -3.65 14.65 16.59
CA ALA A 76 -3.96 14.62 15.16
C ALA A 76 -4.28 13.22 14.63
N VAL A 77 -3.65 12.18 15.18
CA VAL A 77 -3.91 10.78 14.80
C VAL A 77 -5.29 10.35 15.31
N ARG A 78 -5.59 10.63 16.59
CA ARG A 78 -6.90 10.31 17.18
C ARG A 78 -8.02 11.04 16.45
N GLU A 79 -7.85 12.32 16.14
CA GLU A 79 -8.82 13.12 15.37
C GLU A 79 -9.05 12.52 13.96
N THR A 80 -7.98 12.17 13.25
CA THR A 80 -8.08 11.57 11.92
C THR A 80 -8.85 10.25 11.93
N LEU A 81 -8.64 9.41 12.95
CA LEU A 81 -9.27 8.10 13.11
C LEU A 81 -10.61 8.15 13.86
N ARG A 82 -10.99 9.34 14.36
CA ARG A 82 -12.22 9.60 15.14
C ARG A 82 -12.31 8.76 16.42
N PHE A 83 -11.19 8.65 17.13
CA PHE A 83 -11.14 8.19 18.51
C PHE A 83 -11.44 9.33 19.50
#